data_AF-A0A2E1LKH9-F1
#
_entry.id   AF-A0A2E1LKH9-F1
#
_cell.length_a   1.000
_cell.length_b   1.000
_cell.length_c   1.000
_cell.angle_alpha   90.00
_cell.angle_beta   90.00
_cell.angle_gamma   90.00
#
_symmetry.space_group_name_H-M   'P 1'
#
loop_
_entity.id
_entity.type
_entity.pdbx_description
1 polymer ?
#
loop_
_entity_poly.entity_id
_entity_poly.type
_entity_poly.pdbx_seq_one_letter_code
_entity_poly.pdbx_strand_id
1 'polypeptide(L)' 'MTYRLLNYRDLKNEFGLERKRVWAMVRKGRFPASVEISPGRPGWRRDDIEQWFADLPAVPYAGADKCTD' A
#
# COMPACT_ATOMS: atom_id res chain seq x y z
N MET A 1 3.83 17.28 14.25
CA MET A 1 3.30 15.94 13.90
C MET A 1 1.95 16.13 13.22
N THR A 2 1.84 15.78 11.94
CA THR A 2 0.61 15.99 11.16
C THR A 2 -0.01 14.62 10.89
N TYR A 3 -1.12 14.30 11.55
CA TYR A 3 -1.80 13.02 11.37
C TYR A 3 -2.62 13.04 10.07
N ARG A 4 -2.00 12.59 8.98
CA ARG A 4 -2.67 12.48 7.68
C ARG A 4 -3.22 11.08 7.48
N LEU A 5 -4.51 11.01 7.21
CA LEU A 5 -5.21 9.79 6.82
C LEU A 5 -5.38 9.77 5.29
N LEU A 6 -5.14 8.62 4.68
CA LEU A 6 -5.21 8.37 3.26
C LEU A 6 -6.44 7.49 2.96
N ASN A 7 -7.23 7.88 1.96
CA ASN A 7 -8.25 7.00 1.39
C ASN A 7 -7.68 6.24 0.19
N TYR A 8 -8.48 5.34 -0.40
CA TYR A 8 -8.11 4.67 -1.65
C TYR A 8 -7.73 5.63 -2.79
N ARG A 9 -8.34 6.81 -2.84
CA ARG A 9 -8.02 7.83 -3.87
C ARG A 9 -6.62 8.38 -3.66
N ASP A 10 -6.27 8.69 -2.42
CA ASP A 10 -4.94 9.18 -2.04
C ASP A 10 -3.89 8.08 -2.24
N LEU A 11 -4.18 6.84 -1.82
CA LEU A 11 -3.32 5.68 -2.07
C LEU A 11 -3.03 5.47 -3.56
N LYS A 12 -4.05 5.66 -4.42
CA LYS A 12 -3.89 5.57 -5.87
C LYS A 12 -3.07 6.74 -6.42
N ASN A 13 -3.30 7.96 -5.94
CA ASN A 13 -2.66 9.16 -6.47
C ASN A 13 -1.22 9.32 -5.99
N GLU A 14 -0.95 9.07 -4.72
CA GLU A 14 0.37 9.23 -4.09
C GLU A 14 1.26 8.01 -4.32
N PHE A 15 0.71 6.79 -4.22
CA PHE A 15 1.50 5.54 -4.22
C PHE A 15 1.21 4.64 -5.42
N GLY A 16 0.31 5.02 -6.33
CA GLY A 16 -0.09 4.17 -7.45
C GLY A 16 -0.82 2.89 -7.04
N LEU A 17 -1.29 2.80 -5.79
CA LEU A 17 -1.93 1.59 -5.26
C LEU A 17 -3.40 1.55 -5.64
N GLU A 18 -3.77 0.56 -6.46
CA GLU A 18 -5.16 0.31 -6.79
C GLU A 18 -5.91 -0.38 -5.65
N ARG A 19 -7.20 -0.04 -5.49
CA ARG A 19 -8.11 -0.65 -4.51
C ARG A 19 -8.04 -2.19 -4.52
N LYS A 20 -7.99 -2.82 -5.69
CA LYS A 20 -7.91 -4.29 -5.83
C LYS A 20 -6.61 -4.86 -5.25
N ARG A 21 -5.48 -4.17 -5.47
CA ARG A 21 -4.18 -4.57 -4.90
C ARG A 21 -4.19 -4.42 -3.39
N VAL A 22 -4.72 -3.31 -2.88
CA VAL A 22 -4.87 -3.08 -1.43
C VAL A 22 -5.69 -4.21 -0.81
N TRP A 23 -6.87 -4.54 -1.34
CA TRP A 23 -7.67 -5.65 -0.85
C TRP A 23 -6.96 -7.00 -0.91
N ALA A 24 -6.20 -7.28 -1.98
CA ALA A 24 -5.42 -8.50 -2.09
C ALA A 24 -4.31 -8.57 -1.02
N MET A 25 -3.66 -7.44 -0.71
CA MET A 25 -2.63 -7.37 0.32
C MET A 25 -3.22 -7.45 1.73
N VAL A 26 -4.37 -6.82 1.98
CA VAL A 26 -5.14 -6.93 3.23
C VAL A 26 -5.55 -8.38 3.47
N ARG A 27 -6.09 -9.07 2.46
CA ARG A 27 -6.42 -10.51 2.57
C ARG A 27 -5.21 -11.39 2.84
N LYS A 28 -4.03 -10.99 2.34
CA LYS A 28 -2.76 -11.69 2.59
C LYS A 28 -2.15 -11.34 3.97
N GLY A 29 -2.77 -10.44 4.74
CA GLY A 29 -2.23 -9.96 6.01
C GLY A 29 -0.92 -9.17 5.86
N ARG A 30 -0.59 -8.72 4.65
CA ARG A 30 0.64 -7.98 4.35
C ARG A 30 0.44 -6.47 4.29
N PHE A 31 -0.80 -6.00 4.22
CA PHE A 31 -1.09 -4.57 4.23
C PHE A 31 -1.46 -4.13 5.63
N PRO A 32 -1.12 -2.90 6.03
CA PRO A 32 -1.48 -2.41 7.34
C PRO A 32 -2.98 -2.31 7.57
N ALA A 33 -3.35 -2.42 8.85
CA ALA A 33 -4.73 -2.40 9.28
C ALA A 33 -5.40 -1.08 8.87
N SER A 34 -6.51 -1.20 8.15
CA SER A 34 -7.33 -0.04 7.81
C SER A 34 -8.01 0.50 9.07
N VAL A 35 -7.87 1.79 9.31
CA VAL A 35 -8.63 2.53 10.31
C VAL A 35 -9.93 2.99 9.67
N GLU A 36 -11.08 2.62 10.25
CA GLU A 36 -12.36 3.16 9.78
C GLU A 36 -12.45 4.65 10.11
N ILE A 37 -12.38 5.51 9.09
CA ILE A 37 -12.52 6.97 9.24
C ILE A 37 -14.01 7.32 9.44
N SER A 38 -14.90 6.55 8.83
CA SER A 38 -16.36 6.70 8.85
C SER A 38 -17.00 5.35 8.52
N PRO A 39 -18.28 5.11 8.87
CA PRO A 39 -18.94 3.84 8.58
C PRO A 39 -18.84 3.49 7.09
N GLY A 40 -18.14 2.39 6.77
CA GLY A 40 -17.90 1.93 5.40
C GLY A 40 -16.79 2.65 4.62
N ARG A 41 -16.00 3.52 5.27
CA ARG A 41 -14.82 4.18 4.68
C ARG A 41 -13.55 3.79 5.44
N PRO A 42 -12.87 2.72 5.00
CA PRO A 42 -11.54 2.39 5.49
C PRO A 42 -10.54 3.43 5.01
N GLY A 43 -9.64 3.83 5.89
CA GLY A 43 -8.51 4.69 5.58
C GLY A 43 -7.25 4.25 6.30
N TRP A 44 -6.11 4.76 5.85
CA TRP A 44 -4.80 4.36 6.35
C TRP A 44 -4.04 5.55 6.88
N ARG A 45 -3.28 5.36 7.95
CA ARG A 45 -2.35 6.39 8.41
C ARG A 45 -1.20 6.44 7.42
N ARG A 46 -0.83 7.65 6.99
CA ARG A 46 0.31 7.83 6.09
C ARG A 46 1.58 7.21 6.66
N ASP A 47 1.81 7.44 7.94
CA ASP A 47 2.96 6.92 8.70
C ASP A 47 3.07 5.39 8.59
N ASP A 48 1.94 4.69 8.73
CA ASP A 48 1.87 3.23 8.67
C ASP A 48 2.17 2.70 7.25
N ILE A 49 1.69 3.40 6.22
CA ILE A 49 2.01 3.10 4.81
C ILE A 49 3.50 3.34 4.53
N GLU A 50 4.06 4.45 5.02
CA GLU A 50 5.48 4.78 4.85
C GLU A 50 6.37 3.75 5.55
N GLN A 51 6.04 3.37 6.79
CA GLN A 51 6.74 2.29 7.50
C GLN A 51 6.63 0.95 6.77
N TRP A 52 5.44 0.63 6.24
CA TRP A 52 5.26 -0.58 5.45
C TRP A 52 6.15 -0.60 4.21
N PHE A 53 6.23 0.51 3.46
CA PHE A 53 7.13 0.62 2.31
C PHE A 53 8.60 0.49 2.70
N ALA A 54 8.99 0.95 3.89
CA ALA A 54 10.34 0.80 4.43
C ALA A 54 10.65 -0.65 4.85
N ASP A 55 9.66 -1.39 5.36
CA ASP A 55 9.78 -2.80 5.74
C ASP A 55 9.76 -3.75 4.54
N LEU A 56 9.17 -3.33 3.42
CA LEU A 56 9.12 -4.15 2.21
C LEU A 56 10.53 -4.62 1.83
N PRO A 57 10.78 -5.95 1.81
CA PRO A 57 12.06 -6.43 1.38
C PRO A 57 12.27 -6.02 -0.07
N ALA A 58 13.41 -5.41 -0.36
CA ALA A 58 13.84 -5.17 -1.73
C ALA A 58 13.97 -6.55 -2.39
N VAL A 59 12.93 -6.95 -3.11
CA VAL A 59 12.99 -8.14 -3.93
C VAL A 59 13.81 -7.77 -5.16
N PRO A 60 15.03 -8.30 -5.35
CA PRO A 60 15.62 -8.23 -6.67
C PRO A 60 14.65 -9.01 -7.56
N TYR A 61 14.05 -8.34 -8.55
CA TYR A 61 13.31 -9.04 -9.59
C TYR A 61 14.33 -9.89 -10.35
N ALA A 62 14.59 -11.10 -9.84
CA ALA A 62 15.40 -12.13 -10.44
C ALA A 62 14.66 -12.64 -11.68
N GLY A 63 14.76 -11.87 -12.76
CA GLY A 63 14.04 -12.12 -14.01
C GLY A 63 14.08 -10.97 -15.03
N ALA A 64 14.81 -9.88 -14.77
CA ALA A 64 15.07 -8.85 -15.79
C ALA A 64 16.10 -9.28 -16.87
N ASP A 65 16.56 -10.54 -16.86
CA ASP A 65 17.48 -11.14 -17.83
C ASP A 65 16.79 -11.80 -19.05
N LYS A 66 15.48 -11.66 -19.22
CA LYS A 66 14.78 -12.20 -20.41
C LYS A 66 14.54 -11.08 -21.44
N CYS A 67 15.18 -11.27 -22.60
CA CYS A 67 15.04 -10.57 -23.88
C CYS A 67 16.01 -9.39 -24.16
N THR A 68 17.29 -9.74 -24.30
CA THR A 68 18.01 -9.39 -25.54
C THR A 68 17.70 -10.51 -26.54
N ASP A 69 16.87 -10.19 -27.53
CA ASP A 69 16.91 -10.70 -28.92
C ASP A 69 16.29 -9.60 -29.80
#